data_AF-A0A378L956-F1
#
_entry.id   AF-A0A378L956-F1
#
_cell.length_a   1.000
_cell.length_b   1.000
_cell.length_c   1.000
_cell.angle_alpha   90.00
_cell.angle_beta   90.00
_cell.angle_gamma   90.00
#
_symmetry.space_group_name_H-M   'P 1'
#
loop_
_entity.id
_entity.type
_entity.pdbx_description
1 polymer ?
#
loop_
_entity_poly.entity_id
_entity_poly.type
_entity_poly.pdbx_seq_one_letter_code
_entity_poly.pdbx_strand_id
1 'polypeptide(L)'
;MKFPYVPVSELRRYFNQLSLPQLIEINRSYGPHFEQLDDRIDRCTNDLADANARLAQLNQRKHDHQQTYDAVEIREAVYQSTRRSVLADSSRTSRYLGMQAVGSSPMELFDSELLTINTEISKANNQIERLNDVIDNLGKAKTGAISELRILNSIMDEKKKEVLEETNTTQPRGL
;
A
#
# COMPACT_ATOMS: atom_id res chain seq x y z
N MET A 1 -13.72 -3.49 10.75
CA MET A 1 -14.50 -3.36 11.99
C MET A 1 -15.34 -2.14 11.79
N LYS A 2 -16.64 -2.27 11.99
CA LYS A 2 -17.56 -1.12 11.90
C LYS A 2 -17.60 -0.38 13.23
N PHE A 3 -17.34 -1.09 14.33
CA PHE A 3 -17.25 -0.54 15.69
C PHE A 3 -15.82 -0.68 16.26
N PRO A 4 -14.83 0.07 15.75
CA PRO A 4 -13.43 -0.09 16.15
C PRO A 4 -13.14 0.29 17.61
N TYR A 5 -14.04 1.04 18.26
CA TYR A 5 -13.87 1.52 19.64
C TYR A 5 -14.66 0.72 20.68
N VAL A 6 -15.46 -0.26 20.25
CA VAL A 6 -16.23 -1.11 21.17
C VAL A 6 -15.56 -2.49 21.18
N PRO A 7 -14.94 -2.91 22.30
CA PRO A 7 -14.34 -4.23 22.36
C PRO A 7 -15.42 -5.30 22.16
N VAL A 8 -15.04 -6.44 21.56
CA VAL A 8 -15.97 -7.54 21.25
C VAL A 8 -16.75 -8.02 22.48
N SER A 9 -16.12 -7.95 23.66
CA SER A 9 -16.75 -8.24 24.95
C SER A 9 -17.90 -7.31 25.31
N GLU A 10 -17.89 -6.07 24.83
CA GLU A 10 -18.91 -5.05 25.11
C GLU A 10 -19.93 -4.90 23.98
N LEU A 11 -19.61 -5.36 22.77
CA LEU A 11 -20.51 -5.33 21.62
C LEU A 11 -21.85 -6.04 21.89
N ARG A 12 -21.81 -7.18 22.59
CA ARG A 12 -23.04 -7.89 22.98
C ARG A 12 -23.89 -7.05 23.94
N ARG A 13 -23.28 -6.40 24.92
CA ARG A 13 -23.98 -5.49 25.86
C ARG A 13 -24.60 -4.31 25.11
N TYR A 14 -23.84 -3.70 24.21
CA TYR A 14 -24.30 -2.58 23.39
C TYR A 14 -25.53 -2.96 22.55
N PHE A 15 -25.45 -4.04 21.77
CA PHE A 15 -26.58 -4.49 20.94
C PHE A 15 -27.81 -4.91 21.75
N ASN A 16 -27.63 -5.49 22.94
CA ASN A 16 -28.76 -5.86 23.80
C ASN A 16 -29.60 -4.66 24.27
N GLN A 17 -28.99 -3.47 24.40
CA GLN A 17 -29.67 -2.24 24.78
C GLN A 17 -30.52 -1.63 23.67
N LEU A 18 -30.35 -2.09 22.42
CA LEU A 18 -31.06 -1.57 21.27
C LEU A 18 -32.37 -2.31 21.01
N SER A 19 -33.31 -1.61 20.38
CA SER A 19 -34.57 -2.18 19.89
C SER A 19 -34.34 -3.00 18.62
N LEU A 20 -35.24 -3.97 18.36
CA LEU A 20 -35.16 -4.81 17.16
C LEU A 20 -35.11 -4.00 15.85
N PRO A 21 -35.90 -2.93 15.64
CA PRO A 21 -35.78 -2.10 14.44
C PRO A 21 -34.40 -1.45 14.28
N GLN A 22 -33.80 -0.96 15.37
CA GLN A 22 -32.44 -0.39 15.35
C GLN A 22 -31.39 -1.43 14.97
N LEU A 23 -31.53 -2.67 15.48
CA LEU A 23 -30.61 -3.76 15.13
C LEU A 23 -30.73 -4.15 13.65
N ILE A 24 -31.94 -4.17 13.09
CA ILE A 24 -32.17 -4.42 11.65
C ILE A 24 -31.51 -3.33 10.79
N GLU A 25 -31.61 -2.07 11.20
CA GLU A 25 -30.98 -0.96 10.49
C GLU A 25 -29.45 -1.08 10.50
N ILE A 26 -28.87 -1.36 11.66
CA ILE A 26 -27.42 -1.62 11.78
C ILE A 26 -27.03 -2.80 10.89
N ASN A 27 -27.80 -3.89 10.89
CA ASN A 27 -27.54 -5.07 10.08
C ASN A 27 -27.47 -4.74 8.58
N ARG A 28 -28.47 -4.02 8.07
CA ARG A 28 -28.50 -3.57 6.67
C ARG A 28 -27.30 -2.70 6.30
N SER A 29 -26.82 -1.91 7.25
CA SER A 29 -25.65 -1.05 7.03
C SER A 29 -24.31 -1.80 6.92
N TYR A 30 -24.25 -3.11 7.20
CA TYR A 30 -23.04 -3.91 7.00
C TYR A 30 -22.78 -4.25 5.53
N GLY A 31 -23.83 -4.37 4.69
CA GLY A 31 -23.67 -4.65 3.26
C GLY A 31 -22.74 -3.64 2.57
N PRO A 32 -23.09 -2.34 2.57
CA PRO A 32 -22.23 -1.30 1.99
C PRO A 32 -20.85 -1.20 2.65
N HIS A 33 -20.72 -1.58 3.94
CA HIS A 33 -19.43 -1.58 4.62
C HIS A 33 -18.50 -2.67 4.08
N PHE A 34 -19.02 -3.87 3.82
CA PHE A 34 -18.24 -4.95 3.23
C PHE A 34 -17.86 -4.65 1.78
N GLU A 35 -18.79 -4.10 0.98
CA GLU A 35 -18.50 -3.64 -0.38
C GLU A 35 -17.34 -2.64 -0.39
N GLN A 36 -17.37 -1.63 0.50
CA GLN A 36 -16.28 -0.65 0.62
C GLN A 36 -14.95 -1.27 1.04
N LEU A 37 -14.96 -2.29 1.91
CA LEU A 37 -13.74 -2.99 2.31
C LEU A 37 -13.17 -3.79 1.14
N ASP A 38 -14.04 -4.47 0.39
CA ASP A 38 -13.64 -5.30 -0.76
C ASP A 38 -13.10 -4.41 -1.89
N ASP A 39 -13.78 -3.32 -2.23
CA ASP A 39 -13.28 -2.33 -3.19
C ASP A 39 -11.92 -1.75 -2.81
N ARG A 40 -11.65 -1.58 -1.52
CA ARG A 40 -10.36 -1.08 -1.04
C ARG A 40 -9.28 -2.16 -1.10
N ILE A 41 -9.61 -3.40 -0.75
CA ILE A 41 -8.69 -4.54 -0.87
C ILE A 41 -8.32 -4.74 -2.34
N ASP A 42 -9.30 -4.72 -3.24
CA ASP A 42 -9.07 -4.92 -4.67
C ASP A 42 -8.19 -3.81 -5.25
N ARG A 43 -8.46 -2.54 -4.91
CA ARG A 43 -7.60 -1.42 -5.30
C ARG A 43 -6.17 -1.57 -4.78
N CYS A 44 -5.98 -1.85 -3.50
CA CYS A 44 -4.65 -2.04 -2.94
C CYS A 44 -3.93 -3.25 -3.55
N THR A 45 -4.66 -4.31 -3.92
CA THR A 45 -4.09 -5.50 -4.56
C THR A 45 -3.63 -5.17 -5.99
N ASN A 46 -4.40 -4.39 -6.73
CA ASN A 46 -4.00 -3.91 -8.05
C ASN A 46 -2.79 -2.96 -7.96
N ASP A 47 -2.81 -2.00 -7.04
CA ASP A 47 -1.67 -1.09 -6.79
C ASP A 47 -0.40 -1.88 -6.40
N LEU A 48 -0.57 -2.99 -5.66
CA LEU A 48 0.53 -3.87 -5.28
C LEU A 48 1.09 -4.62 -6.49
N ALA A 49 0.24 -5.09 -7.39
CA ALA A 49 0.67 -5.73 -8.64
C ALA A 49 1.48 -4.74 -9.51
N ASP A 50 0.99 -3.50 -9.65
CA ASP A 50 1.67 -2.45 -10.41
C ASP A 50 3.02 -2.07 -9.76
N ALA A 51 3.07 -1.96 -8.44
CA ALA A 51 4.31 -1.66 -7.71
C ALA A 51 5.35 -2.78 -7.88
N ASN A 52 4.93 -4.05 -7.86
CA ASN A 52 5.80 -5.19 -8.12
C ASN A 52 6.31 -5.23 -9.57
N ALA A 53 5.45 -4.94 -10.54
CA ALA A 53 5.84 -4.84 -11.94
C ALA A 53 6.88 -3.73 -12.15
N ARG A 54 6.67 -2.57 -11.54
CA ARG A 54 7.63 -1.46 -11.56
C ARG A 54 8.96 -1.84 -10.91
N LEU A 55 8.93 -2.53 -9.77
CA LEU A 55 10.14 -3.00 -9.11
C LEU A 55 10.94 -3.95 -10.01
N ALA A 56 10.26 -4.89 -10.70
CA ALA A 56 10.90 -5.79 -11.65
C ALA A 56 11.58 -5.03 -12.81
N GLN A 57 10.90 -4.02 -13.37
CA GLN A 57 11.47 -3.16 -14.41
C GLN A 57 12.70 -2.39 -13.92
N LEU A 58 12.65 -1.83 -12.72
CA LEU A 58 13.78 -1.11 -12.14
C LEU A 58 14.99 -2.01 -11.87
N ASN A 59 14.75 -3.24 -11.41
CA ASN A 59 15.80 -4.24 -11.23
C ASN A 59 16.43 -4.64 -12.56
N GLN A 60 15.63 -4.80 -13.61
CA GLN A 60 16.17 -5.05 -14.95
C GLN A 60 17.00 -3.87 -15.44
N ARG A 61 16.49 -2.64 -15.32
CA ARG A 61 17.23 -1.42 -15.70
C ARG A 61 18.55 -1.30 -14.92
N LYS A 62 18.55 -1.63 -13.63
CA LYS A 62 19.77 -1.67 -12.82
C LYS A 62 20.77 -2.68 -13.36
N HIS A 63 20.30 -3.88 -13.69
CA HIS A 63 21.14 -4.93 -14.26
C HIS A 63 21.77 -4.49 -15.58
N ASP A 64 20.95 -3.97 -16.50
CA ASP A 64 21.40 -3.48 -17.82
C ASP A 64 22.41 -2.34 -17.66
N HIS A 65 22.14 -1.40 -16.75
CA HIS A 65 23.08 -0.31 -16.44
C HIS A 65 24.43 -0.88 -15.98
N GLN A 66 24.43 -1.82 -15.03
CA GLN A 66 25.64 -2.44 -14.52
C GLN A 66 26.43 -3.23 -15.58
N GLN A 67 25.77 -3.81 -16.59
CA GLN A 67 26.45 -4.45 -17.72
C GLN A 67 27.27 -3.48 -18.57
N THR A 68 26.99 -2.17 -18.51
CA THR A 68 27.76 -1.15 -19.26
C THR A 68 29.03 -0.70 -18.56
N TYR A 69 29.33 -1.21 -17.35
CA TYR A 69 30.43 -0.76 -16.51
C TYR A 69 31.78 -0.78 -17.23
N ASP A 70 32.17 -1.90 -17.86
CA ASP A 70 33.46 -2.01 -18.55
C ASP A 70 33.60 -0.97 -19.68
N ALA A 71 32.52 -0.71 -20.41
CA ALA A 71 32.50 0.31 -21.46
C ALA A 71 32.56 1.74 -20.89
N VAL A 72 32.04 1.97 -19.68
CA VAL A 72 32.21 3.24 -18.95
C VAL A 72 33.63 3.39 -18.46
N GLU A 73 34.25 2.34 -17.92
CA GLU A 73 35.64 2.37 -17.45
C GLU A 73 36.62 2.72 -18.56
N ILE A 74 36.44 2.15 -19.76
CA ILE A 74 37.23 2.52 -20.95
C ILE A 74 37.06 4.00 -21.29
N ARG A 75 35.82 4.50 -21.29
CA ARG A 75 35.53 5.92 -21.56
C ARG A 75 36.11 6.85 -20.49
N GLU A 76 36.11 6.42 -19.24
CA GLU A 76 36.71 7.15 -18.12
C GLU A 76 38.23 7.28 -18.29
N ALA A 77 38.92 6.22 -18.73
CA ALA A 77 40.35 6.29 -19.02
C ALA A 77 40.67 7.33 -20.12
N VAL A 78 39.86 7.37 -21.19
CA VAL A 78 39.98 8.38 -22.27
C VAL A 78 39.69 9.78 -21.74
N TYR A 79 38.65 9.94 -20.92
CA TYR A 79 38.30 11.19 -20.26
C TYR A 79 39.46 11.72 -19.42
N GLN A 80 40.04 10.89 -18.54
CA GLN A 80 41.15 11.29 -17.68
C GLN A 80 42.41 11.65 -18.45
N SER A 81 42.70 10.92 -19.54
CA SER A 81 43.81 11.25 -20.44
C SER A 81 43.61 12.63 -21.09
N THR A 82 42.41 12.88 -21.63
CA THR A 82 42.06 14.15 -22.28
C THR A 82 42.11 15.31 -21.29
N ARG A 83 41.54 15.12 -20.10
CA ARG A 83 41.57 16.09 -19.00
C ARG A 83 42.99 16.44 -18.58
N ARG A 84 43.87 15.44 -18.45
CA ARG A 84 45.29 15.67 -18.11
C ARG A 84 46.01 16.46 -19.21
N SER A 85 45.75 16.15 -20.47
CA SER A 85 46.30 16.88 -21.62
C SER A 85 45.88 18.36 -21.60
N VAL A 86 44.59 18.64 -21.39
CA VAL A 86 44.07 20.01 -21.24
C VAL A 86 44.76 20.73 -20.08
N LEU A 87 44.89 20.09 -18.92
CA LEU A 87 45.51 20.70 -17.74
C LEU A 87 47.02 20.99 -17.92
N ALA A 88 47.69 20.25 -18.80
CA ALA A 88 49.10 20.48 -19.12
C ALA A 88 49.33 21.70 -20.03
N ASP A 89 48.28 22.28 -20.63
CA ASP A 89 48.40 23.50 -21.44
C ASP A 89 48.87 24.68 -20.57
N SER A 90 49.87 25.40 -21.08
CA SER A 90 50.43 26.59 -20.43
C SER A 90 49.50 27.81 -20.46
N SER A 91 48.62 27.88 -21.45
CA SER A 91 47.66 28.99 -21.63
C SER A 91 46.46 28.83 -20.71
N ARG A 92 46.26 29.79 -19.81
CA ARG A 92 45.11 29.82 -18.89
C ARG A 92 43.77 29.82 -19.64
N THR A 93 43.68 30.56 -20.74
CA THR A 93 42.46 30.65 -21.55
C THR A 93 42.17 29.33 -22.25
N SER A 94 43.21 28.69 -22.83
CA SER A 94 43.08 27.38 -23.48
C SER A 94 42.67 26.30 -22.49
N ARG A 95 43.23 26.30 -21.28
CA ARG A 95 42.79 25.40 -20.20
C ARG A 95 41.34 25.61 -19.82
N TYR A 96 40.91 26.86 -19.66
CA TYR A 96 39.53 27.16 -19.26
C TYR A 96 38.53 26.66 -20.31
N LEU A 97 38.76 26.99 -21.59
CA LEU A 97 37.90 26.53 -22.69
C LEU A 97 37.96 25.01 -22.88
N GLY A 98 39.15 24.42 -22.77
CA GLY A 98 39.35 22.97 -22.86
C GLY A 98 38.63 22.23 -21.75
N MET A 99 38.65 22.73 -20.51
CA MET A 99 37.93 22.12 -19.39
C MET A 99 36.41 22.18 -19.56
N GLN A 100 35.88 23.27 -20.15
CA GLN A 100 34.46 23.31 -20.53
C GLN A 100 34.11 22.27 -21.61
N ALA A 101 35.00 22.05 -22.58
CA ALA A 101 34.79 21.10 -23.65
C ALA A 101 34.92 19.62 -23.22
N VAL A 102 35.78 19.33 -22.24
CA VAL A 102 35.99 17.97 -21.69
C VAL A 102 34.72 17.41 -21.03
N GLY A 103 33.89 18.28 -20.44
CA GLY A 103 32.62 17.88 -19.83
C GLY A 103 32.77 17.03 -18.56
N SER A 104 31.74 16.24 -18.26
CA SER A 104 31.62 15.43 -17.05
C SER A 104 32.30 14.07 -17.18
N SER A 105 32.75 13.51 -16.06
CA SER A 105 33.29 12.15 -16.02
C SER A 105 32.19 11.12 -16.39
N PRO A 106 32.47 10.21 -17.35
CA PRO A 106 31.61 9.07 -17.61
C PRO A 106 31.29 8.24 -16.37
N MET A 107 32.26 8.03 -15.48
CA MET A 107 32.06 7.28 -14.23
C MET A 107 31.14 8.02 -13.25
N GLU A 108 31.31 9.33 -13.09
CA GLU A 108 30.41 10.14 -12.24
C GLU A 108 28.95 10.09 -12.74
N LEU A 109 28.75 10.16 -14.05
CA LEU A 109 27.41 10.04 -14.65
C LEU A 109 26.81 8.64 -14.42
N PHE A 110 27.62 7.59 -14.58
CA PHE A 110 27.22 6.22 -14.33
C PHE A 110 26.79 6.00 -12.87
N ASP A 111 27.59 6.47 -11.92
CA ASP A 111 27.30 6.35 -10.49
C ASP A 111 26.05 7.14 -10.09
N SER A 112 25.89 8.34 -10.66
CA SER A 112 24.70 9.18 -10.43
C SER A 112 23.42 8.49 -10.94
N GLU A 113 23.46 7.87 -12.11
CA GLU A 113 22.31 7.12 -12.63
C GLU A 113 22.02 5.87 -11.79
N LEU A 114 23.07 5.13 -11.38
CA LEU A 114 22.92 3.96 -10.52
C LEU A 114 22.30 4.34 -9.16
N LEU A 115 22.73 5.46 -8.56
CA LEU A 115 22.14 6.00 -7.34
C LEU A 115 20.66 6.34 -7.52
N THR A 116 20.30 6.94 -8.66
CA THR A 116 18.91 7.27 -9.00
C THR A 116 18.07 6.01 -9.09
N ILE A 117 18.53 4.99 -9.81
CA ILE A 117 17.83 3.70 -9.94
C ILE A 117 17.67 3.03 -8.57
N ASN A 118 18.72 2.99 -7.74
CA ASN A 118 18.66 2.42 -6.38
C ASN A 118 17.66 3.15 -5.48
N THR A 119 17.58 4.49 -5.61
CA THR A 119 16.60 5.31 -4.88
C THR A 119 15.18 4.97 -5.30
N GLU A 120 14.94 4.78 -6.60
CA GLU A 120 13.62 4.39 -7.12
C GLU A 120 13.23 2.98 -6.69
N ILE A 121 14.17 2.02 -6.69
CA ILE A 121 13.97 0.66 -6.16
C ILE A 121 13.55 0.73 -4.68
N SER A 122 14.26 1.53 -3.88
CA SER A 122 13.97 1.70 -2.45
C SER A 122 12.56 2.28 -2.24
N LYS A 123 12.16 3.26 -3.05
CA LYS A 123 10.80 3.82 -3.02
C LYS A 123 9.74 2.78 -3.39
N ALA A 124 9.99 1.96 -4.41
CA ALA A 124 9.06 0.90 -4.82
C ALA A 124 8.89 -0.16 -3.72
N ASN A 125 9.99 -0.59 -3.09
CA ASN A 125 9.94 -1.53 -1.95
C ASN A 125 9.13 -0.97 -0.77
N ASN A 126 9.38 0.29 -0.38
CA ASN A 126 8.62 0.94 0.69
C ASN A 126 7.12 1.02 0.36
N GLN A 127 6.77 1.24 -0.91
CA GLN A 127 5.38 1.26 -1.35
C GLN A 127 4.74 -0.13 -1.25
N ILE A 128 5.46 -1.19 -1.66
CA ILE A 128 5.02 -2.58 -1.55
C ILE A 128 4.77 -2.95 -0.08
N GLU A 129 5.69 -2.62 0.83
CA GLU A 129 5.53 -2.87 2.26
C GLU A 129 4.27 -2.19 2.81
N ARG A 130 4.09 -0.89 2.52
CA ARG A 130 2.90 -0.14 2.94
C ARG A 130 1.60 -0.73 2.42
N LEU A 131 1.57 -1.16 1.16
CA LEU A 131 0.39 -1.77 0.56
C LEU A 131 0.05 -3.10 1.22
N ASN A 132 1.06 -3.94 1.49
CA ASN A 132 0.88 -5.18 2.24
C ASN A 132 0.30 -4.94 3.64
N ASP A 133 0.85 -3.95 4.37
CA ASP A 133 0.32 -3.57 5.68
C ASP A 133 -1.13 -3.10 5.61
N VAL A 134 -1.47 -2.30 4.59
CA VAL A 134 -2.85 -1.83 4.39
C VAL A 134 -3.79 -2.99 4.09
N ILE A 135 -3.38 -3.93 3.23
CA ILE A 135 -4.19 -5.12 2.88
C ILE A 135 -4.41 -5.98 4.13
N ASP A 136 -3.37 -6.26 4.93
CA ASP A 136 -3.50 -7.04 6.17
C ASP A 136 -4.44 -6.35 7.17
N ASN A 137 -4.31 -5.03 7.35
CA ASN A 137 -5.19 -4.25 8.20
C ASN A 137 -6.65 -4.27 7.71
N LEU A 138 -6.88 -4.17 6.40
CA LEU A 138 -8.22 -4.31 5.81
C LEU A 138 -8.78 -5.72 5.99
N GLY A 139 -7.96 -6.76 5.85
CA GLY A 139 -8.32 -8.14 6.11
C GLY A 139 -8.76 -8.36 7.57
N LYS A 140 -7.98 -7.85 8.53
CA LYS A 140 -8.33 -7.83 9.96
C LYS A 140 -9.63 -7.06 10.20
N ALA A 141 -9.80 -5.92 9.54
CA ALA A 141 -11.04 -5.15 9.62
C ALA A 141 -12.24 -5.95 9.11
N LYS A 142 -12.12 -6.65 7.98
CA LYS A 142 -13.18 -7.50 7.42
C LYS A 142 -13.56 -8.63 8.38
N THR A 143 -12.57 -9.37 8.88
CA THR A 143 -12.78 -10.45 9.87
C THR A 143 -13.44 -9.94 11.16
N GLY A 144 -13.04 -8.76 11.64
CA GLY A 144 -13.68 -8.10 12.78
C GLY A 144 -15.14 -7.76 12.51
N ALA A 145 -15.44 -7.15 11.36
CA ALA A 145 -16.82 -6.82 10.96
C ALA A 145 -17.71 -8.08 10.80
N ILE A 146 -17.16 -9.20 10.31
CA ILE A 146 -17.89 -10.48 10.24
C ILE A 146 -18.24 -10.97 11.66
N SER A 147 -17.30 -10.85 12.59
CA SER A 147 -17.51 -11.25 13.98
C SER A 147 -18.58 -10.38 14.66
N GLU A 148 -18.53 -9.06 14.45
CA GLU A 148 -19.54 -8.11 14.91
C GLU A 148 -20.93 -8.45 14.36
N LEU A 149 -21.03 -8.72 13.06
CA LEU A 149 -22.29 -9.07 12.40
C LEU A 149 -22.87 -10.40 12.93
N ARG A 150 -22.03 -11.38 13.25
CA ARG A 150 -22.47 -12.64 13.86
C ARG A 150 -23.11 -12.42 15.24
N ILE A 151 -22.50 -11.58 16.07
CA ILE A 151 -23.04 -11.21 17.39
C ILE A 151 -24.37 -10.50 17.23
N LEU A 152 -24.45 -9.53 16.31
CA LEU A 152 -25.66 -8.79 15.99
C LEU A 152 -26.81 -9.73 15.59
N ASN A 153 -26.55 -10.64 14.65
CA ASN A 153 -27.55 -11.61 14.18
C ASN A 153 -28.06 -12.50 15.31
N SER A 154 -27.17 -12.99 16.18
CA SER A 154 -27.55 -13.80 17.34
C SER A 154 -28.54 -13.06 18.25
N ILE A 155 -28.27 -11.79 18.57
CA ILE A 155 -29.12 -10.97 19.45
C ILE A 155 -30.44 -10.63 18.78
N MET A 156 -30.43 -10.35 17.48
CA MET A 156 -31.66 -10.13 16.71
C MET A 156 -32.57 -11.36 16.76
N ASP A 157 -32.01 -12.56 16.62
CA ASP A 157 -32.77 -13.80 16.65
C ASP A 157 -33.30 -14.12 18.06
N GLU A 158 -32.54 -13.81 19.12
CA GLU A 158 -33.00 -13.85 20.52
C GLU A 158 -34.21 -12.92 20.71
N LYS A 159 -34.10 -11.63 20.35
CA LYS A 159 -35.19 -10.65 20.50
C LYS A 159 -36.42 -10.95 19.64
N LYS A 160 -36.25 -11.50 18.44
CA LYS A 160 -37.40 -11.93 17.61
C LYS A 160 -38.19 -13.05 18.28
N LYS A 161 -37.52 -14.00 18.94
CA LYS A 161 -38.18 -15.08 19.68
C LYS A 161 -38.97 -14.54 20.87
N GLU A 162 -38.39 -13.62 21.65
CA GLU A 162 -39.08 -12.96 22.78
C GLU A 162 -40.39 -12.29 22.33
N VAL A 163 -40.36 -11.52 21.24
CA VAL A 163 -41.57 -10.86 20.69
C VAL A 163 -42.61 -11.89 20.22
N LEU A 164 -42.19 -13.00 19.63
CA LEU A 164 -43.11 -14.08 19.22
C LEU A 164 -43.73 -14.83 20.42
N GLU A 165 -43.00 -14.98 21.51
CA GLU A 165 -43.50 -15.61 22.74
C GLU A 165 -44.47 -14.68 23.51
N GLU A 166 -44.20 -13.38 23.52
CA GLU A 166 -45.09 -12.36 24.09
C GLU A 166 -46.42 -12.26 23.33
N THR A 167 -46.38 -12.28 22.00
CA THR A 167 -47.59 -12.22 21.16
C THR A 167 -48.46 -13.47 21.25
N ASN A 168 -47.87 -14.65 21.48
CA ASN A 168 -48.62 -15.89 21.67
C ASN A 168 -49.26 -16.02 23.07
N THR A 169 -48.76 -15.29 24.08
CA THR A 169 -49.31 -15.30 25.44
C THR A 169 -50.40 -14.25 25.68
N THR A 170 -50.53 -13.25 24.79
CA THR A 170 -51.56 -12.19 24.88
C THR A 170 -52.83 -12.44 24.07
N GLN A 171 -52.96 -13.55 23.33
CA GLN A 171 -54.25 -13.92 22.71
C GLN A 171 -55.26 -14.37 23.79
N PRO A 172 -56.37 -13.64 24.02
CA PRO A 172 -57.41 -14.13 24.89
C PRO A 172 -58.05 -15.36 24.25
N ARG A 173 -58.09 -16.48 24.98
CA ARG A 173 -59.00 -17.59 24.70
C ARG A 173 -60.44 -17.08 24.90
N GLY A 174 -60.98 -16.43 23.88
CA GLY A 174 -62.39 -16.05 23.79
C GLY A 174 -63.21 -17.23 23.28
N LEU A 175 -64.06 -17.74 24.15
CA LEU A 175 -65.17 -18.67 23.94
C LEU A 175 -66.16 -18.20 22.88
#